data_AF-G6AXJ8-F1
#
_entry.id   AF-G6AXJ8-F1
#
_cell.length_a   1.000
_cell.length_b   1.000
_cell.length_c   1.000
_cell.angle_alpha   90.00
_cell.angle_beta   90.00
_cell.angle_gamma   90.00
#
_symmetry.space_group_name_H-M   'P 1'
#
loop_
_entity.id
_entity.type
_entity.pdbx_description
1 polymer ?
#
loop_
_entity_poly.entity_id
_entity_poly.type
_entity_poly.pdbx_seq_one_letter_code
_entity_poly.pdbx_strand_id
1 'polypeptide(L)'
;MINNEHNPIAIRISNVQDLWIENREKFPDAKIYCLVCEPTDYQIVEGFIRLEASEHGCTSDIIVGFKADYDDKTDFYKFLIKAWIDSFSMDVEKNPDWDWADFSSFKSELTSVSSLSADKLRDLYIRLVTSFKTFVGNDNLLGITLFISRIGDVEALNEVIKDIAERLPAGVALILIDYKKREVYD
;
A
#
# COMPACT_ATOMS: atom_id res chain seq x y z
N MET A 1 0.97 -35.40 -0.53
CA MET A 1 1.31 -34.12 0.13
C MET A 1 0.23 -33.87 1.16
N ILE A 2 0.58 -33.86 2.45
CA ILE A 2 -0.35 -33.62 3.54
C ILE A 2 -0.06 -32.20 4.01
N ASN A 3 -1.00 -31.27 3.80
CA ASN A 3 -0.88 -29.89 4.28
C ASN A 3 -0.87 -29.93 5.82
N ASN A 4 0.27 -29.58 6.40
CA ASN A 4 0.47 -29.45 7.85
C ASN A 4 -0.05 -28.11 8.39
N GLU A 5 -1.08 -27.51 7.79
CA GLU A 5 -1.70 -26.30 8.33
C GLU A 5 -2.72 -26.66 9.42
N HIS A 6 -2.21 -27.00 10.60
CA HIS A 6 -3.03 -27.16 11.81
C HIS A 6 -3.25 -25.85 12.56
N ASN A 7 -2.71 -24.72 12.07
CA ASN A 7 -2.87 -23.41 12.69
C ASN A 7 -4.15 -22.74 12.17
N PRO A 8 -5.19 -22.52 13.01
CA PRO A 8 -6.42 -21.87 12.60
C PRO A 8 -6.23 -20.45 12.04
N ILE A 9 -5.15 -19.74 12.42
CA ILE A 9 -4.83 -18.41 11.88
C ILE A 9 -4.32 -18.52 10.44
N ALA A 10 -3.46 -19.50 10.15
CA ALA A 10 -2.93 -19.71 8.81
C ALA A 10 -4.05 -20.00 7.81
N ILE A 11 -4.96 -20.92 8.15
CA ILE A 11 -6.14 -21.24 7.33
C ILE A 11 -6.96 -19.98 7.02
N ARG A 12 -7.16 -19.12 8.02
CA ARG A 12 -7.94 -17.89 7.84
C ARG A 12 -7.22 -16.88 6.95
N ILE A 13 -5.89 -16.78 7.03
CA ILE A 13 -5.09 -15.95 6.12
C ILE A 13 -5.19 -16.50 4.69
N SER A 14 -5.08 -17.82 4.51
CA SER A 14 -5.22 -18.46 3.20
C SER A 14 -6.59 -18.17 2.57
N ASN A 15 -7.66 -18.19 3.35
CA ASN A 15 -8.98 -17.78 2.85
C ASN A 15 -9.02 -16.32 2.38
N VAL A 16 -8.26 -15.41 3.02
CA VAL A 16 -8.16 -14.00 2.56
C VAL A 16 -7.35 -13.93 1.26
N GLN A 17 -6.30 -14.74 1.10
CA GLN A 17 -5.53 -14.83 -0.15
C GLN A 17 -6.41 -15.29 -1.31
N ASP A 18 -7.21 -16.34 -1.12
CA ASP A 18 -8.13 -16.85 -2.14
C ASP A 18 -9.15 -15.78 -2.57
N LEU A 19 -9.72 -15.06 -1.59
CA LEU A 19 -10.64 -13.94 -1.86
C LEU A 19 -9.95 -12.79 -2.60
N TRP A 20 -8.70 -12.48 -2.25
CA TRP A 20 -7.91 -11.47 -2.94
C TRP A 20 -7.70 -11.85 -4.41
N ILE A 21 -7.26 -13.08 -4.68
CA ILE A 21 -7.02 -13.60 -6.03
C ILE A 21 -8.32 -13.55 -6.86
N GLU A 22 -9.41 -14.07 -6.33
CA GLU A 22 -10.71 -14.07 -7.03
C GLU A 22 -11.17 -12.64 -7.37
N ASN A 23 -11.00 -11.69 -6.45
CA ASN A 23 -11.42 -10.31 -6.66
C ASN A 23 -10.50 -9.57 -7.66
N ARG A 24 -9.20 -9.86 -7.61
CA ARG A 24 -8.19 -9.34 -8.55
C ARG A 24 -8.45 -9.80 -9.98
N GLU A 25 -8.85 -11.06 -10.18
CA GLU A 25 -9.21 -11.58 -11.50
C GLU A 25 -10.48 -10.91 -12.06
N LYS A 26 -11.45 -10.60 -11.20
CA LYS A 26 -12.72 -9.97 -11.61
C LYS A 26 -12.57 -8.48 -11.95
N PHE A 27 -11.70 -7.76 -11.23
CA PHE A 27 -11.56 -6.31 -11.38
C PHE A 27 -10.11 -5.90 -11.62
N PRO A 28 -9.45 -6.38 -12.69
CA PRO A 28 -8.00 -6.25 -12.86
C PRO A 28 -7.49 -4.80 -12.88
N ASP A 29 -8.32 -3.87 -13.35
CA ASP A 29 -7.99 -2.46 -13.53
C ASP A 29 -8.45 -1.55 -12.38
N ALA A 30 -8.97 -2.12 -11.28
CA ALA A 30 -9.42 -1.32 -10.15
C ALA A 30 -8.27 -0.51 -9.53
N LYS A 31 -8.54 0.76 -9.25
CA LYS A 31 -7.58 1.70 -8.62
C LYS A 31 -7.62 1.67 -7.10
N ILE A 32 -8.71 1.14 -6.54
CA ILE A 32 -8.92 1.00 -5.11
C ILE A 32 -9.53 -0.38 -4.86
N TYR A 33 -8.92 -1.14 -3.96
CA TYR A 33 -9.50 -2.34 -3.36
C TYR A 33 -9.79 -2.05 -1.89
N CYS A 34 -11.02 -2.33 -1.45
CA CYS A 34 -11.41 -2.18 -0.06
C CYS A 34 -11.55 -3.57 0.59
N LEU A 35 -10.68 -3.86 1.56
CA LEU A 35 -10.77 -5.03 2.42
C LEU A 35 -11.61 -4.66 3.63
N VAL A 36 -12.92 -4.92 3.54
CA VAL A 36 -13.87 -4.67 4.63
C VAL A 36 -13.97 -5.92 5.49
N CYS A 37 -13.61 -5.81 6.77
CA CYS A 37 -13.60 -6.92 7.71
C CYS A 37 -14.43 -6.65 8.97
N GLU A 38 -14.72 -7.70 9.75
CA GLU A 38 -15.18 -7.51 11.12
C GLU A 38 -13.99 -7.04 11.99
N PRO A 39 -14.21 -6.23 13.05
CA PRO A 39 -13.12 -5.80 13.94
C PRO A 39 -12.29 -6.97 14.51
N THR A 40 -12.91 -8.12 14.76
CA THR A 40 -12.23 -9.35 15.24
C THR A 40 -11.28 -9.96 14.23
N ASP A 41 -11.42 -9.59 12.96
CA ASP A 41 -10.69 -10.17 11.83
C ASP A 41 -9.58 -9.24 11.34
N TYR A 42 -9.46 -8.04 11.92
CA TYR A 42 -8.45 -7.07 11.55
C TYR A 42 -7.02 -7.64 11.61
N GLN A 43 -6.70 -8.40 12.66
CA GLN A 43 -5.39 -9.03 12.79
C GLN A 43 -5.13 -10.09 11.71
N ILE A 44 -6.19 -10.72 11.19
CA ILE A 44 -6.08 -11.68 10.07
C ILE A 44 -5.78 -10.93 8.77
N VAL A 45 -6.48 -9.81 8.52
CA VAL A 45 -6.23 -8.98 7.33
C VAL A 45 -4.84 -8.35 7.39
N GLU A 46 -4.42 -7.81 8.53
CA GLU A 46 -3.05 -7.31 8.71
C GLU A 46 -2.01 -8.44 8.54
N GLY A 47 -2.31 -9.65 9.03
CA GLY A 47 -1.50 -10.84 8.83
C GLY A 47 -1.34 -11.22 7.37
N PHE A 48 -2.43 -11.18 6.60
CA PHE A 48 -2.43 -11.37 5.14
C PHE A 48 -1.49 -10.37 4.45
N ILE A 49 -1.66 -9.07 4.71
CA ILE A 49 -0.83 -8.04 4.07
C ILE A 49 0.65 -8.22 4.41
N ARG A 50 0.98 -8.57 5.66
CA ARG A 50 2.36 -8.84 6.08
C ARG A 50 2.94 -10.08 5.41
N LEU A 51 2.13 -11.12 5.20
CA LEU A 51 2.54 -12.34 4.52
C LEU A 51 2.82 -12.06 3.04
N GLU A 52 1.91 -11.35 2.35
CA GLU A 52 2.09 -10.97 0.95
C GLU A 52 3.25 -9.97 0.72
N ALA A 53 3.57 -9.15 1.72
CA ALA A 53 4.75 -8.28 1.68
C ALA A 53 6.07 -9.02 1.95
N SER A 54 6.05 -10.34 2.17
CA SER A 54 7.22 -11.16 2.48
C SER A 54 7.58 -12.13 1.35
N GLU A 55 8.74 -12.78 1.46
CA GLU A 55 9.15 -13.86 0.55
C GLU A 55 8.23 -15.10 0.59
N HIS A 56 7.30 -15.16 1.55
CA HIS A 56 6.31 -16.22 1.71
C HIS A 56 4.92 -15.86 1.15
N GLY A 57 4.78 -14.71 0.50
CA GLY A 57 3.57 -14.34 -0.22
C GLY A 57 3.22 -15.39 -1.28
N CYS A 58 1.93 -15.64 -1.51
CA CYS A 58 1.49 -16.63 -2.48
C CYS A 58 0.91 -15.99 -3.75
N THR A 59 0.55 -14.70 -3.68
CA THR A 59 0.02 -13.98 -4.82
C THR A 59 1.17 -13.54 -5.74
N SER A 60 0.89 -13.39 -7.03
CA SER A 60 1.84 -12.78 -7.94
C SER A 60 1.96 -11.27 -7.75
N ASP A 61 1.00 -10.66 -7.05
CA ASP A 61 0.96 -9.21 -6.80
C ASP A 61 2.04 -8.79 -5.80
N ILE A 62 2.51 -7.55 -5.97
CA ILE A 62 3.46 -6.93 -5.04
C ILE A 62 2.65 -6.08 -4.09
N ILE A 63 2.57 -6.50 -2.82
CA ILE A 63 1.84 -5.77 -1.79
C ILE A 63 2.83 -5.09 -0.85
N VAL A 64 2.67 -3.77 -0.69
CA VAL A 64 3.42 -2.98 0.30
C VAL A 64 2.45 -2.41 1.32
N GLY A 65 2.90 -2.21 2.56
CA GLY A 65 2.05 -1.75 3.65
C GLY A 65 2.66 -0.60 4.44
N PHE A 66 1.92 0.50 4.58
CA PHE A 66 2.32 1.67 5.36
C PHE A 66 1.32 1.96 6.47
N LYS A 67 1.83 2.12 7.69
CA LYS A 67 1.05 2.60 8.84
C LYS A 67 1.08 4.12 8.85
N ALA A 68 -0.08 4.74 8.68
CA ALA A 68 -0.20 6.18 8.56
C ALA A 68 -1.21 6.72 9.57
N ASP A 69 -1.02 8.00 9.90
CA ASP A 69 -2.06 8.85 10.44
C ASP A 69 -2.42 9.89 9.39
N TYR A 70 -3.64 10.39 9.46
CA TYR A 70 -4.11 11.49 8.63
C TYR A 70 -4.52 12.67 9.50
N ASP A 71 -3.74 13.74 9.48
CA ASP A 71 -4.07 15.03 10.09
C ASP A 71 -4.41 16.07 9.01
N ASP A 72 -3.53 16.20 8.01
CA ASP A 72 -3.77 17.02 6.83
C ASP A 72 -3.10 16.45 5.58
N LYS A 73 -3.56 16.91 4.41
CA LYS A 73 -3.11 16.47 3.08
C LYS A 73 -1.61 16.63 2.85
N THR A 74 -1.01 17.73 3.34
CA THR A 74 0.41 18.04 3.10
C THR A 74 1.30 17.07 3.85
N ASP A 75 1.02 16.89 5.14
CA ASP A 75 1.81 16.00 5.99
C ASP A 75 1.59 14.53 5.63
N PHE A 76 0.39 14.16 5.18
CA PHE A 76 0.12 12.84 4.64
C PHE A 76 0.99 12.51 3.41
N TYR A 77 1.10 13.42 2.43
CA TYR A 77 1.98 13.17 1.28
C TYR A 77 3.45 13.12 1.66
N LYS A 78 3.92 14.00 2.55
CA LYS A 78 5.31 13.94 3.05
C LYS A 78 5.59 12.59 3.71
N PHE A 79 4.65 12.11 4.53
CA PHE A 79 4.75 10.79 5.15
C PHE A 79 4.88 9.69 4.09
N LEU A 80 3.99 9.65 3.10
CA LEU A 80 4.01 8.62 2.06
C LEU A 80 5.34 8.61 1.30
N ILE A 81 5.82 9.77 0.85
CA ILE A 81 7.10 9.88 0.14
C ILE A 81 8.25 9.37 1.02
N LYS A 82 8.29 9.82 2.29
CA LYS A 82 9.34 9.40 3.22
C LYS A 82 9.30 7.90 3.49
N ALA A 83 8.11 7.34 3.73
CA ALA A 83 7.93 5.93 4.06
C ALA A 83 8.42 5.01 2.92
N TRP A 84 8.14 5.38 1.68
CA TRP A 84 8.67 4.67 0.51
C TRP A 84 10.19 4.71 0.43
N ILE A 85 10.78 5.90 0.56
CA ILE A 85 12.23 6.08 0.45
C ILE A 85 12.98 5.38 1.58
N ASP A 86 12.46 5.46 2.80
CA ASP A 86 13.03 4.78 3.97
C ASP A 86 12.94 3.25 3.79
N SER A 87 11.78 2.72 3.39
CA SER A 87 11.59 1.28 3.19
C SER A 87 12.58 0.72 2.17
N PHE A 88 12.65 1.35 0.99
CA PHE A 88 13.58 0.88 -0.05
C PHE A 88 15.05 1.07 0.36
N SER A 89 15.38 2.12 1.14
CA SER A 89 16.73 2.29 1.69
C SER A 89 17.14 1.09 2.56
N MET A 90 16.21 0.55 3.34
CA MET A 90 16.46 -0.63 4.18
C MET A 90 16.54 -1.93 3.37
N ASP A 91 15.75 -2.03 2.31
CA ASP A 91 15.70 -3.25 1.50
C ASP A 91 16.91 -3.38 0.58
N VAL A 92 17.43 -2.27 0.03
CA VAL A 92 18.64 -2.29 -0.82
C VAL A 92 19.90 -2.66 -0.02
N GLU A 93 19.94 -2.38 1.30
CA GLU A 93 21.02 -2.86 2.18
C GLU A 93 21.05 -4.39 2.26
N LYS A 94 19.89 -5.05 2.17
CA LYS A 94 19.75 -6.51 2.20
C LYS A 94 19.81 -7.13 0.80
N ASN A 95 19.51 -6.34 -0.23
CA ASN A 95 19.46 -6.77 -1.62
C ASN A 95 20.31 -5.82 -2.50
N PRO A 96 21.65 -5.90 -2.45
CA PRO A 96 22.52 -4.95 -3.14
C PRO A 96 22.39 -4.97 -4.67
N ASP A 97 21.84 -6.05 -5.23
CA ASP A 97 21.61 -6.22 -6.67
C ASP A 97 20.35 -5.48 -7.17
N TRP A 98 19.55 -4.91 -6.26
CA TRP A 98 18.38 -4.13 -6.64
C TRP A 98 18.77 -2.74 -7.17
N ASP A 99 18.55 -2.50 -8.46
CA ASP A 99 18.89 -1.25 -9.14
C ASP A 99 17.63 -0.47 -9.55
N TRP A 100 17.01 0.21 -8.57
CA TRP A 100 15.98 1.20 -8.88
C TRP A 100 16.65 2.52 -9.30
N ALA A 101 16.85 2.69 -10.62
CA ALA A 101 17.64 3.78 -11.20
C ALA A 101 17.31 5.19 -10.66
N ASP A 102 16.03 5.51 -10.47
CA ASP A 102 15.58 6.84 -10.04
C ASP A 102 15.68 7.06 -8.52
N PHE A 103 16.00 6.02 -7.73
CA PHE A 103 15.97 6.07 -6.27
C PHE A 103 16.87 7.17 -5.69
N SER A 104 18.06 7.35 -6.27
CA SER A 104 19.01 8.39 -5.85
C SER A 104 18.46 9.82 -6.04
N SER A 105 17.66 10.04 -7.09
CA SER A 105 16.96 11.30 -7.33
C SER A 105 15.90 11.52 -6.25
N PHE A 106 15.03 10.54 -6.00
CA PHE A 106 13.99 10.67 -4.98
C PHE A 106 14.54 10.91 -3.58
N LYS A 107 15.64 10.22 -3.22
CA LYS A 107 16.33 10.44 -1.95
C LYS A 107 16.87 11.86 -1.81
N SER A 108 17.36 12.44 -2.90
CA SER A 108 17.81 13.84 -2.92
C SER A 108 16.65 14.81 -2.80
N GLU A 109 15.55 14.56 -3.51
CA GLU A 109 14.33 15.38 -3.49
C GLU A 109 13.64 15.37 -2.11
N LEU A 110 13.76 14.27 -1.34
CA LEU A 110 13.27 14.16 0.03
C LEU A 110 13.79 15.29 0.93
N THR A 111 14.98 15.85 0.66
CA THR A 111 15.53 16.97 1.45
C THR A 111 14.72 18.28 1.30
N SER A 112 13.92 18.38 0.23
CA SER A 112 13.17 19.59 -0.12
C SER A 112 11.67 19.49 0.14
N VAL A 113 11.15 18.31 0.51
CA VAL A 113 9.68 18.06 0.63
C VAL A 113 8.99 18.96 1.65
N SER A 114 9.71 19.42 2.68
CA SER A 114 9.16 20.33 3.69
C SER A 114 8.74 21.69 3.11
N SER A 115 9.32 22.08 1.98
CA SER A 115 9.06 23.36 1.31
C SER A 115 8.04 23.29 0.17
N LEU A 116 7.56 22.08 -0.17
CA LEU A 116 6.66 21.86 -1.29
C LEU A 116 5.20 22.07 -0.89
N SER A 117 4.40 22.55 -1.85
CA SER A 117 2.94 22.57 -1.73
C SER A 117 2.37 21.16 -1.83
N ALA A 118 1.14 20.97 -1.33
CA ALA A 118 0.43 19.70 -1.41
C ALA A 118 0.34 19.12 -2.83
N ASP A 119 0.10 19.95 -3.86
CA ASP A 119 0.06 19.50 -5.25
C ASP A 119 1.42 18.99 -5.74
N LYS A 120 2.52 19.70 -5.42
CA LYS A 120 3.86 19.25 -5.78
C LYS A 120 4.25 17.97 -5.04
N LEU A 121 3.80 17.81 -3.80
CA LEU A 121 3.99 16.58 -3.02
C LEU A 121 3.21 15.41 -3.62
N ARG A 122 1.95 15.63 -4.02
CA ARG A 122 1.17 14.63 -4.76
C ARG A 122 1.89 14.21 -6.02
N ASP A 123 2.32 15.16 -6.85
CA ASP A 123 2.94 14.87 -8.14
C ASP A 123 4.28 14.12 -7.94
N LEU A 124 5.04 14.47 -6.91
CA LEU A 124 6.24 13.74 -6.50
C LEU A 124 5.91 12.30 -6.07
N TYR A 125 4.88 12.10 -5.25
CA TYR A 125 4.44 10.78 -4.81
C TYR A 125 3.99 9.90 -6.00
N ILE A 126 3.20 10.44 -6.93
CA ILE A 126 2.78 9.71 -8.13
C ILE A 126 3.98 9.34 -9.00
N ARG A 127 4.95 10.24 -9.19
CA ARG A 127 6.17 9.94 -9.94
C ARG A 127 7.01 8.86 -9.26
N LEU A 128 7.12 8.91 -7.93
CA LEU A 128 7.81 7.90 -7.13
C LEU A 128 7.19 6.52 -7.35
N VAL A 129 5.89 6.39 -7.14
CA VAL A 129 5.17 5.12 -7.27
C VAL A 129 5.23 4.59 -8.70
N THR A 130 5.13 5.46 -9.71
CA THR A 130 5.24 5.09 -11.12
C THR A 130 6.63 4.55 -11.46
N SER A 131 7.66 5.23 -10.96
CA SER A 131 9.04 4.79 -11.16
C SER A 131 9.31 3.46 -10.46
N PHE A 132 8.85 3.31 -9.21
CA PHE A 132 8.96 2.04 -8.49
C PHE A 132 8.21 0.91 -9.22
N LYS A 133 7.02 1.17 -9.75
CA LYS A 133 6.27 0.20 -10.54
C LYS A 133 7.07 -0.30 -11.75
N THR A 134 7.77 0.62 -12.43
CA THR A 134 8.64 0.28 -13.56
C THR A 134 9.80 -0.62 -13.12
N PHE A 135 10.41 -0.31 -11.97
CA PHE A 135 11.50 -1.11 -11.39
C PHE A 135 11.07 -2.55 -11.07
N VAL A 136 9.89 -2.74 -10.46
CA VAL A 136 9.41 -4.08 -10.11
C VAL A 136 8.72 -4.84 -11.26
N GLY A 137 8.62 -4.23 -12.44
CA GLY A 137 8.00 -4.80 -13.63
C GLY A 137 6.49 -4.58 -13.73
N ASN A 138 5.93 -4.86 -14.91
CA ASN A 138 4.55 -4.47 -15.26
C ASN A 138 3.53 -5.62 -15.24
N ASP A 139 3.96 -6.86 -14.99
CA ASP A 139 3.10 -8.04 -15.15
C ASP A 139 2.10 -8.22 -13.99
N ASN A 140 2.47 -7.74 -12.80
CA ASN A 140 1.70 -7.93 -11.56
C ASN A 140 1.07 -6.63 -11.06
N LEU A 141 0.11 -6.66 -10.13
CA LEU A 141 -0.33 -5.42 -9.46
C LEU A 141 0.74 -4.95 -8.47
N LEU A 142 0.93 -3.65 -8.34
CA LEU A 142 1.51 -3.04 -7.14
C LEU A 142 0.36 -2.53 -6.25
N GLY A 143 0.09 -3.25 -5.17
CA GLY A 143 -0.92 -2.91 -4.17
C GLY A 143 -0.33 -2.13 -3.01
N ILE A 144 -0.77 -0.88 -2.84
CA ILE A 144 -0.29 0.01 -1.77
C ILE A 144 -1.30 0.02 -0.64
N THR A 145 -0.98 -0.69 0.44
CA THR A 145 -1.86 -0.81 1.60
C THR A 145 -1.63 0.34 2.58
N LEU A 146 -2.71 1.02 2.95
CA LEU A 146 -2.69 2.12 3.91
C LEU A 146 -3.45 1.73 5.18
N PHE A 147 -2.70 1.54 6.27
CA PHE A 147 -3.25 1.30 7.60
C PHE A 147 -3.42 2.64 8.33
N ILE A 148 -4.57 3.29 8.14
CA ILE A 148 -4.84 4.62 8.69
C ILE A 148 -5.45 4.49 10.10
N SER A 149 -4.61 4.75 11.10
CA SER A 149 -4.95 4.53 12.51
C SER A 149 -5.76 5.68 13.09
N ARG A 150 -5.32 6.91 12.84
CA ARG A 150 -6.03 8.14 13.24
C ARG A 150 -6.45 8.95 12.02
N ILE A 151 -7.69 9.43 12.04
CA ILE A 151 -8.27 10.28 11.00
C ILE A 151 -8.72 11.59 11.65
N GLY A 152 -8.08 12.70 11.30
CA GLY A 152 -8.47 14.03 11.73
C GLY A 152 -9.70 14.57 10.99
N ASP A 153 -9.85 14.22 9.70
CA ASP A 153 -10.97 14.60 8.85
C ASP A 153 -11.20 13.52 7.78
N VAL A 154 -12.42 12.94 7.78
CA VAL A 154 -12.80 11.85 6.88
C VAL A 154 -13.04 12.33 5.45
N GLU A 155 -13.69 13.47 5.28
CA GLU A 155 -14.00 14.01 3.96
C GLU A 155 -12.71 14.37 3.24
N ALA A 156 -11.82 15.09 3.93
CA ALA A 156 -10.51 15.46 3.39
C ALA A 156 -9.66 14.22 3.07
N LEU A 157 -9.67 13.20 3.93
CA LEU A 157 -8.97 11.94 3.64
C LEU A 157 -9.52 11.26 2.38
N ASN A 158 -10.84 11.15 2.25
CA ASN A 158 -11.48 10.54 1.09
C ASN A 158 -11.13 11.30 -0.20
N GLU A 159 -11.10 12.63 -0.16
CA GLU A 159 -10.66 13.46 -1.28
C GLU A 159 -9.20 13.18 -1.65
N VAL A 160 -8.31 13.05 -0.67
CA VAL A 160 -6.89 12.74 -0.90
C VAL A 160 -6.70 11.35 -1.51
N ILE A 161 -7.37 10.34 -0.95
CA ILE A 161 -7.32 8.97 -1.47
C ILE A 161 -7.84 8.92 -2.92
N LYS A 162 -8.93 9.62 -3.22
CA LYS A 162 -9.48 9.72 -4.58
C LYS A 162 -8.52 10.44 -5.52
N ASP A 163 -7.96 11.57 -5.11
CA ASP A 163 -6.98 12.36 -5.87
C ASP A 163 -5.76 11.52 -6.27
N ILE A 164 -5.25 10.70 -5.33
CA ILE A 164 -4.18 9.72 -5.60
C ILE A 164 -4.65 8.66 -6.59
N ALA A 165 -5.75 7.96 -6.29
CA ALA A 165 -6.20 6.80 -7.06
C ALA A 165 -6.46 7.12 -8.53
N GLU A 166 -7.01 8.31 -8.83
CA GLU A 166 -7.25 8.80 -10.19
C GLU A 166 -5.95 9.05 -10.99
N ARG A 167 -4.82 9.26 -10.30
CA ARG A 167 -3.52 9.57 -10.91
C ARG A 167 -2.53 8.40 -10.90
N LEU A 168 -2.87 7.30 -10.24
CA LEU A 168 -2.03 6.11 -10.24
C LEU A 168 -1.91 5.53 -11.66
N PRO A 169 -0.71 5.09 -12.07
CA PRO A 169 -0.52 4.46 -13.38
C PRO A 169 -1.24 3.10 -13.43
N ALA A 170 -1.34 2.52 -14.63
CA ALA A 170 -1.86 1.15 -14.80
C ALA A 170 -1.03 0.14 -13.97
N GLY A 171 -1.68 -0.90 -13.46
CA GLY A 171 -1.02 -1.90 -12.62
C GLY A 171 -0.63 -1.42 -11.22
N VAL A 172 -1.18 -0.28 -10.75
CA VAL A 172 -1.04 0.20 -9.37
C VAL A 172 -2.40 0.51 -8.78
N ALA A 173 -2.63 0.09 -7.54
CA ALA A 173 -3.86 0.35 -6.80
C ALA A 173 -3.59 0.64 -5.32
N LEU A 174 -4.51 1.37 -4.70
CA LEU A 174 -4.58 1.48 -3.24
C LEU A 174 -5.35 0.29 -2.66
N ILE A 175 -4.87 -0.24 -1.55
CA ILE A 175 -5.57 -1.24 -0.74
C ILE A 175 -5.94 -0.56 0.58
N LEU A 176 -7.23 -0.36 0.78
CA LEU A 176 -7.77 0.25 1.99
C LEU A 176 -8.34 -0.85 2.86
N ILE A 177 -8.06 -0.78 4.16
CA ILE A 177 -8.65 -1.69 5.14
C ILE A 177 -9.67 -0.89 5.92
N ASP A 178 -10.87 -1.44 5.97
CA ASP A 178 -11.95 -0.87 6.76
C ASP A 178 -12.62 -1.94 7.61
N TYR A 179 -13.28 -1.50 8.68
CA TYR A 179 -14.06 -2.38 9.53
C TYR A 179 -15.53 -2.00 9.50
N LYS A 180 -16.39 -3.02 9.46
CA LYS A 180 -17.82 -2.82 9.59
C LYS A 180 -18.11 -2.11 10.91
N LYS A 181 -18.95 -1.07 10.86
CA LYS A 181 -19.35 -0.23 12.00
C LYS A 181 -18.22 0.65 12.57
N ARG A 182 -17.27 1.09 11.74
CA ARG A 182 -16.34 2.14 12.13
C ARG A 182 -17.14 3.40 12.50
N GLU A 183 -17.07 3.82 13.77
CA GLU A 183 -17.77 4.99 14.35
C GLU A 183 -17.43 6.32 13.67
N VAL A 184 -16.54 6.31 12.68
CA VAL A 184 -16.08 7.50 11.96
C VAL A 184 -16.93 7.77 10.70
N TYR A 185 -17.87 6.89 10.34
CA TYR A 185 -18.75 7.03 9.17
C TYR A 185 -20.25 7.09 9.51
N ASP A 186 -20.59 7.58 10.70
CA ASP A 186 -21.99 7.77 11.15
C ASP A 186 -22.83 8.65 10.20
#